data_AF-A0A2N2IM45-F1
#
_entry.id   AF-A0A2N2IM45-F1
#
_cell.length_a   1.000
_cell.length_b   1.000
_cell.length_c   1.000
_cell.angle_alpha   90.00
_cell.angle_beta   90.00
_cell.angle_gamma   90.00
#
_symmetry.space_group_name_H-M   'P 1'
#
loop_
_entity.id
_entity.type
_entity.pdbx_description
1 polymer ?
#
loop_
_entity_poly.entity_id
_entity_poly.type
_entity_poly.pdbx_seq_one_letter_code
_entity_poly.pdbx_strand_id
1 'polypeptide(L)'
;LLLPHSGIAEAKEVAQRLINTFASEPRLAGVEVALSIGIAAEKWDDLRDGDLLVKKADAAMYLSKKIPGHAVTVAEKDNDSMLLS
;
A
#
# COMPACT_ATOMS: atom_id res chain seq x y z
N LEU A 1 2.45 -3.85 -7.57
CA LEU A 1 3.65 -3.12 -8.03
C LEU A 1 4.78 -3.45 -7.06
N LEU A 2 5.97 -3.85 -7.55
CA LEU A 2 7.15 -4.01 -6.71
C LEU A 2 8.08 -2.82 -6.93
N LEU A 3 8.60 -2.25 -5.84
CA LEU A 3 9.49 -1.08 -5.86
C LEU A 3 10.82 -1.45 -5.18
N PRO A 4 11.80 -1.97 -5.95
CA PRO A 4 13.12 -2.27 -5.41
C PRO A 4 13.79 -1.01 -4.83
N HIS A 5 14.62 -1.19 -3.81
CA HIS A 5 15.39 -0.11 -3.18
C HIS A 5 14.54 1.09 -2.71
N SER A 6 13.27 0.85 -2.39
CA SER A 6 12.31 1.88 -1.99
C SER A 6 11.72 1.57 -0.61
N GLY A 7 11.50 2.62 0.18
CA GLY A 7 10.80 2.53 1.45
C GLY A 7 9.33 2.92 1.34
N ILE A 8 8.71 3.09 2.50
CA ILE A 8 7.30 3.52 2.60
C ILE A 8 7.08 4.92 2.01
N ALA A 9 8.03 5.84 2.18
CA ALA A 9 7.88 7.21 1.72
C ALA A 9 7.80 7.27 0.18
N GLU A 10 8.75 6.64 -0.50
CA GLU A 10 8.82 6.57 -1.96
C GLU A 10 7.62 5.80 -2.52
N ALA A 11 7.21 4.71 -1.86
CA ALA A 11 6.03 3.95 -2.25
C ALA A 11 4.74 4.77 -2.14
N LYS A 12 4.61 5.62 -1.10
CA LYS A 12 3.47 6.54 -0.95
C LYS A 12 3.44 7.58 -2.07
N GLU A 13 4.58 8.13 -2.45
CA GLU A 13 4.66 9.09 -3.55
C GLU A 13 4.19 8.47 -4.88
N VAL A 14 4.63 7.23 -5.17
CA VAL A 14 4.16 6.49 -6.36
C VAL A 14 2.66 6.24 -6.28
N ALA A 15 2.14 5.77 -5.14
CA ALA A 15 0.71 5.53 -4.97
C ALA A 15 -0.13 6.82 -5.12
N GLN A 16 0.36 7.94 -4.58
CA GLN A 16 -0.30 9.23 -4.72
C GLN A 16 -0.33 9.71 -6.17
N ARG A 17 0.76 9.50 -6.92
CA ARG A 17 0.79 9.80 -8.37
C ARG A 17 -0.26 8.99 -9.13
N LEU A 18 -0.41 7.70 -8.82
CA LEU A 18 -1.46 6.87 -9.41
C LEU A 18 -2.85 7.42 -9.07
N ILE A 19 -3.11 7.74 -7.81
CA ILE A 19 -4.39 8.36 -7.42
C ILE A 19 -4.64 9.64 -8.20
N ASN A 20 -3.67 10.54 -8.28
CA ASN A 20 -3.84 11.82 -8.98
C ASN A 20 -4.12 11.61 -10.47
N THR A 21 -3.45 10.65 -11.12
CA THR A 21 -3.72 10.30 -12.52
C THR A 21 -5.16 9.83 -12.70
N PHE A 22 -5.64 8.90 -11.88
CA PHE A 22 -7.00 8.38 -11.99
C PHE A 22 -8.06 9.39 -11.54
N ALA A 23 -7.76 10.26 -10.58
CA ALA A 23 -8.66 11.33 -10.17
C ALA A 23 -8.84 12.40 -11.27
N SER A 24 -7.84 12.60 -12.12
CA SER A 24 -7.92 13.54 -13.24
C SER A 24 -8.82 13.05 -14.39
N GLU A 25 -8.97 11.73 -14.52
CA GLU A 25 -9.86 11.08 -15.48
C GLU A 25 -10.58 9.90 -14.79
N PRO A 26 -11.61 10.18 -13.97
CA PRO A 26 -12.20 9.18 -13.06
C PRO A 26 -13.08 8.16 -13.79
N ARG A 27 -13.25 8.28 -15.11
CA ARG A 27 -14.11 7.41 -15.91
C ARG A 27 -13.29 6.61 -16.91
N LEU A 28 -13.27 5.29 -16.72
CA LEU A 28 -12.73 4.34 -17.69
C LEU A 28 -13.90 3.69 -18.43
N ALA A 29 -13.94 3.83 -19.76
CA ALA A 29 -15.03 3.32 -20.60
C ALA A 29 -16.44 3.74 -20.13
N GLY A 30 -16.57 4.96 -19.59
CA GLY A 30 -17.83 5.51 -19.09
C GLY A 30 -18.22 5.10 -17.66
N VAL A 31 -17.43 4.27 -17.00
CA VAL A 31 -17.66 3.81 -15.62
C VAL A 31 -16.75 4.56 -14.66
N GLU A 32 -17.32 5.09 -13.58
CA GLU A 32 -16.53 5.71 -12.52
C GLU A 32 -15.69 4.65 -11.78
N VAL A 33 -14.39 4.88 -11.72
CA VAL A 33 -13.43 3.96 -11.12
C VAL A 33 -12.68 4.63 -9.98
N ALA A 34 -12.42 3.85 -8.94
CA ALA A 34 -11.61 4.26 -7.81
C ALA A 34 -10.49 3.24 -7.57
N LEU A 35 -9.42 3.70 -6.91
CA LEU A 35 -8.27 2.87 -6.56
C LEU A 35 -8.14 2.76 -5.04
N SER A 36 -8.10 1.53 -4.54
CA SER A 36 -7.71 1.22 -3.17
C SER A 36 -6.33 0.57 -3.20
N ILE A 37 -5.35 1.18 -2.53
CA ILE A 37 -3.94 0.76 -2.58
C ILE A 37 -3.43 0.46 -1.17
N GLY A 38 -3.00 -0.77 -0.95
CA GLY A 38 -2.24 -1.15 0.24
C GLY A 38 -0.74 -1.09 -0.02
N ILE A 39 0.02 -0.52 0.92
CA ILE A 39 1.48 -0.44 0.85
C ILE A 39 2.08 -1.24 2.01
N ALA A 40 3.04 -2.09 1.69
CA ALA A 40 3.94 -2.68 2.67
C ALA A 40 5.38 -2.50 2.19
N ALA A 41 6.32 -2.35 3.13
CA ALA A 41 7.75 -2.38 2.85
C ALA A 41 8.45 -3.08 4.01
N GLU A 42 9.45 -3.87 3.68
CA GLU A 42 10.30 -4.59 4.62
C GLU A 42 11.77 -4.26 4.29
N LYS A 43 12.63 -4.26 5.30
CA LYS A 43 14.07 -4.13 5.07
C LYS A 43 14.61 -5.44 4.52
N TRP A 44 15.48 -5.34 3.53
CA TRP A 44 16.07 -6.49 2.82
C TRP A 44 16.94 -7.39 3.72
N ASP A 45 17.44 -6.86 4.84
CA ASP A 45 18.28 -7.61 5.79
C ASP A 45 17.48 -8.60 6.65
N ASP A 46 16.16 -8.45 6.71
CA ASP A 46 15.31 -9.46 7.29
C ASP A 46 15.04 -10.51 6.21
N LEU A 47 15.44 -11.76 6.46
CA LEU A 47 15.18 -12.97 5.65
C LEU A 47 13.68 -13.30 5.54
N ARG A 48 12.82 -12.29 5.47
CA ARG A 48 11.37 -12.40 5.48
C ARG A 48 10.88 -12.82 4.10
N ASP A 49 10.00 -13.80 4.16
CA ASP A 49 9.24 -14.37 3.07
C ASP A 49 8.48 -13.28 2.28
N GLY A 50 8.62 -13.29 0.96
CA GLY A 50 7.87 -12.40 0.07
C GLY A 50 6.35 -12.54 0.24
N ASP A 51 5.88 -13.72 0.63
CA ASP A 51 4.46 -13.95 0.91
C ASP A 51 3.97 -13.12 2.11
N LEU A 52 4.82 -12.88 3.11
CA LEU A 52 4.47 -12.03 4.24
C LEU A 52 4.31 -10.58 3.79
N LEU A 53 5.20 -10.08 2.94
CA LEU A 53 5.12 -8.73 2.39
C LEU A 53 3.83 -8.53 1.59
N VAL A 54 3.45 -9.51 0.77
CA VAL A 54 2.20 -9.49 0.00
C VAL A 54 0.99 -9.53 0.94
N LYS A 55 0.97 -10.40 1.95
CA LYS A 55 -0.12 -10.47 2.94
C LYS A 55 -0.31 -9.15 3.69
N LYS A 56 0.78 -8.48 4.08
CA LYS A 56 0.72 -7.15 4.72
C LYS A 56 0.13 -6.09 3.79
N ALA A 57 0.56 -6.08 2.51
CA ALA A 57 0.01 -5.15 1.53
C ALA A 57 -1.49 -5.41 1.26
N ASP A 58 -1.91 -6.67 1.16
CA ASP A 58 -3.31 -7.04 0.97
C ASP A 58 -4.19 -6.63 2.17
N ALA A 59 -3.72 -6.89 3.40
CA ALA A 59 -4.41 -6.46 4.61
C ALA A 59 -4.56 -4.93 4.66
N ALA A 60 -3.51 -4.17 4.32
CA ALA A 60 -3.58 -2.72 4.22
C ALA A 60 -4.57 -2.26 3.13
N MET A 61 -4.55 -2.87 1.96
CA MET A 61 -5.48 -2.58 0.86
C MET A 61 -6.93 -2.83 1.28
N TYR A 62 -7.18 -3.91 2.03
CA TYR A 62 -8.51 -4.21 2.55
C TYR A 62 -9.05 -3.09 3.44
N LEU A 63 -8.19 -2.47 4.26
CA LEU A 63 -8.57 -1.28 5.03
C LEU A 63 -8.88 -0.09 4.13
N SER A 64 -8.11 0.12 3.05
CA SER A 64 -8.38 1.19 2.08
C SER A 64 -9.75 1.05 1.39
N LYS A 65 -10.24 -0.18 1.17
CA LYS A 65 -11.58 -0.42 0.57
C LYS A 65 -12.74 0.07 1.43
N LYS A 66 -12.51 0.30 2.73
CA LYS A 66 -13.53 0.84 3.64
C LYS A 66 -13.67 2.37 3.51
N ILE A 67 -12.75 3.02 2.80
CA ILE A 67 -12.76 4.45 2.54
C ILE A 67 -13.36 4.66 1.15
N PRO A 68 -14.42 5.49 1.00
CA PRO A 68 -15.00 5.79 -0.31
C PRO A 68 -13.99 6.48 -1.23
N GLY A 69 -14.07 6.18 -2.54
CA GLY A 69 -13.20 6.79 -3.54
C GLY A 69 -11.77 6.25 -3.51
N HIS A 70 -10.80 7.09 -3.85
CA HIS A 70 -9.39 6.72 -3.87
C HIS A 70 -8.80 6.72 -2.46
N ALA A 71 -8.10 5.64 -2.09
CA ALA A 71 -7.49 5.53 -0.76
C ALA A 71 -6.17 4.77 -0.80
N VAL A 72 -5.24 5.20 0.07
CA VAL A 72 -3.98 4.53 0.35
C VAL A 72 -3.91 4.21 1.84
N THR A 73 -3.55 2.98 2.16
CA THR A 73 -3.25 2.58 3.53
C THR A 73 -1.91 1.88 3.58
N VAL A 74 -1.14 2.15 4.62
CA VAL A 74 0.15 1.50 4.85
C VAL A 74 -0.03 0.46 5.92
N ALA A 75 0.53 -0.73 5.69
CA ALA A 75 0.58 -1.79 6.69
C ALA A 75 1.29 -1.27 7.93
N GLU A 76 0.67 -1.48 9.09
CA GLU A 76 1.31 -1.18 10.36
C GLU A 76 2.58 -2.04 10.49
N LYS A 77 3.64 -1.46 11.06
CA LYS A 77 4.76 -2.30 11.49
C LYS A 77 4.25 -3.14 12.65
N ASP A 78 4.44 -4.47 12.58
CA ASP A 78 4.27 -5.32 13.76
C ASP A 78 5.11 -4.69 14.87
N ASN A 79 4.43 -4.20 15.89
CA ASN A 79 5.06 -3.57 17.04
C ASN A 79 5.55 -4.70 17.95
N ASP A 80 6.54 -5.47 17.46
CA ASP A 80 7.15 -6.61 18.16
C ASP A 80 8.11 -6.15 19.28
N SER A 81 7.85 -4.98 19.87
CA SER A 81 8.64 -4.35 20.92
C SER A 81 7.97 -4.40 22.30
N MET A 82 7.07 -5.36 22.56
CA MET A 82 6.40 -5.50 23.87
C MET A 82 6.51 -6.88 24.52
N LEU A 83 7.62 -7.60 24.34
CA LEU A 83 7.89 -8.83 25.13
C LEU A 83 9.34 -9.04 25.61
N LEU A 84 10.17 -8.00 25.66
CA LEU A 84 11.48 -8.08 26.35
C LEU A 84 11.84 -6.73 26.99
N SER A 85 11.23 -6.42 28.14
CA SER A 85 11.76 -5.46 29.14
C SER A 85 11.23 -5.79 30.52
#